data_AF-K1SX37-F1
#
_entry.id   AF-K1SX37-F1
#
_cell.length_a   1.000
_cell.length_b   1.000
_cell.length_c   1.000
_cell.angle_alpha   90.00
_cell.angle_beta   90.00
_cell.angle_gamma   90.00
#
_symmetry.space_group_name_H-M   'P 1'
#
loop_
_entity.id
_entity.type
_entity.pdbx_description
1 polymer ?
#
loop_
_entity_poly.entity_id
_entity_poly.type
_entity_poly.pdbx_seq_one_letter_code
_entity_poly.pdbx_strand_id
1 'polypeptide(L)' 'LEAEFMAFAKEKGMVGIKGHRSVGGFRASIYNACPQESVDALVACMQEFEKNHKK' A
#
# COMPACT_ATOMS: atom_id res chain seq x y z
N LEU A 1 -10.05 6.59 5.75
CA LEU A 1 -9.25 5.46 5.23
C LEU A 1 -8.13 5.85 4.25
N GLU A 2 -8.30 6.64 3.18
CA GLU A 2 -7.17 6.90 2.25
C GLU A 2 -5.96 7.56 2.93
N ALA A 3 -6.18 8.67 3.65
CA ALA A 3 -5.10 9.35 4.37
C ALA A 3 -4.49 8.47 5.47
N GLU A 4 -5.34 7.71 6.19
CA GLU A 4 -4.92 6.77 7.24
C GLU A 4 -4.08 5.62 6.67
N PHE A 5 -4.50 5.01 5.55
CA PHE A 5 -3.74 3.95 4.91
C PHE A 5 -2.43 4.48 4.31
N MET A 6 -2.42 5.68 3.71
CA MET A 6 -1.17 6.33 3.26
C MET A 6 -0.18 6.53 4.42
N ALA A 7 -0.66 6.94 5.60
CA ALA A 7 0.19 7.12 6.78
C ALA A 7 0.72 5.77 7.28
N PHE A 8 -0.16 4.78 7.46
CA PHE A 8 0.18 3.43 7.91
C PHE A 8 1.18 2.74 6.96
N ALA A 9 0.92 2.81 5.65
CA ALA A 9 1.77 2.21 4.64
C ALA A 9 3.16 2.88 4.62
N LYS A 10 3.22 4.20 4.81
CA LYS A 10 4.48 4.93 4.92
C LYS A 10 5.30 4.51 6.14
N GLU A 11 4.66 4.27 7.29
CA GLU A 11 5.33 3.74 8.49
C GLU A 11 5.90 2.34 8.29
N LYS A 12 5.24 1.52 7.45
CA LYS A 12 5.70 0.18 7.05
C LYS A 12 6.72 0.19 5.90
N GLY A 13 7.18 1.38 5.48
CA GLY A 13 8.17 1.54 4.41
C GLY A 13 7.62 1.40 2.99
N MET A 14 6.29 1.34 2.81
CA MET A 14 5.67 1.30 1.50
C MET A 14 5.69 2.70 0.88
N VAL A 15 6.46 2.87 -0.19
CA VAL A 15 6.62 4.14 -0.92
C VAL A 15 6.17 4.00 -2.37
N GLY A 16 5.80 5.12 -3.01
CA GLY A 16 5.44 5.13 -4.42
C GLY A 16 4.08 4.51 -4.77
N ILE A 17 3.25 4.19 -3.78
CA ILE A 17 1.92 3.57 -3.98
C ILE A 17 0.76 4.56 -4.15
N LYS A 18 1.02 5.88 -4.05
CA LYS A 18 -0.04 6.90 -4.21
C LYS A 18 -0.56 6.90 -5.64
N GLY A 19 -1.88 6.81 -5.79
CA GLY A 19 -2.56 6.82 -7.08
C GLY A 19 -2.41 8.14 -7.84
N HIS A 20 -2.76 8.11 -9.13
CA HIS A 20 -2.72 9.32 -9.96
C HIS A 20 -3.75 10.35 -9.48
N ARG A 21 -3.39 11.63 -9.52
CA ARG A 21 -4.21 12.74 -8.98
C ARG A 21 -5.65 12.79 -9.51
N SER A 22 -5.89 12.29 -10.73
CA SER A 22 -7.22 12.32 -11.36
C SER A 22 -8.18 11.25 -10.84
N VAL A 23 -7.66 10.17 -10.24
CA VAL A 23 -8.46 9.01 -9.81
C VAL A 23 -8.41 8.77 -8.31
N GLY A 24 -7.47 9.41 -7.59
CA GLY A 24 -7.27 9.17 -6.16
C GLY A 24 -6.74 7.77 -5.88
N GLY A 25 -6.98 7.26 -4.67
CA GLY A 25 -6.63 5.91 -4.27
C GLY A 25 -5.14 5.58 -4.38
N PHE A 26 -4.87 4.32 -4.72
CA PHE A 26 -3.54 3.71 -4.69
C PHE A 26 -3.24 2.96 -5.98
N ARG A 27 -1.95 2.93 -6.35
CA ARG A 27 -1.44 2.16 -7.48
C ARG A 27 -0.06 1.61 -7.14
N ALA A 28 0.05 0.29 -7.05
CA ALA A 28 1.33 -0.38 -6.93
C ALA A 28 1.93 -0.62 -8.33
N SER A 29 3.19 -0.22 -8.53
CA SER A 29 3.90 -0.45 -9.79
C SER A 29 4.79 -1.69 -9.64
N ILE A 30 4.49 -2.75 -10.37
CA ILE A 30 5.14 -4.08 -10.26
C ILE A 30 5.94 -4.41 -11.53
N TYR A 31 6.95 -3.59 -11.83
CA TYR A 31 7.84 -3.81 -12.97
C TYR A 31 8.78 -5.01 -12.74
N ASN A 32 9.51 -5.44 -13.79
CA ASN A 32 10.42 -6.60 -13.73
C ASN A 32 11.47 -6.54 -12.62
N ALA A 33 11.88 -5.34 -12.19
CA ALA A 33 12.86 -5.17 -11.11
C ALA A 33 12.23 -5.19 -9.70
N CYS A 34 10.90 -5.31 -9.59
CA CYS A 34 10.21 -5.43 -8.33
C CYS A 34 10.35 -6.88 -7.83
N PRO A 35 11.02 -7.11 -6.70
CA PRO A 35 11.17 -8.46 -6.16
C PRO A 35 9.84 -8.93 -5.55
N GLN A 36 9.61 -10.24 -5.54
CA GLN A 36 8.37 -10.86 -5.05
C GLN A 36 8.09 -10.46 -3.59
N GLU A 37 9.14 -10.35 -2.78
CA GLU A 37 9.08 -9.99 -1.37
C GLU A 37 8.49 -8.57 -1.17
N SER A 38 8.66 -7.67 -2.14
CA SER A 38 8.03 -6.34 -2.08
C SER A 38 6.51 -6.41 -2.26
N VAL A 39 6.03 -7.32 -3.10
CA VAL A 39 4.60 -7.57 -3.29
C VAL A 39 4.02 -8.22 -2.04
N ASP A 40 4.71 -9.23 -1.50
CA ASP A 40 4.29 -9.91 -0.27
C ASP A 40 4.22 -8.93 0.92
N ALA A 41 5.19 -8.01 1.04
CA ALA A 41 5.18 -6.95 2.05
C ALA A 41 3.98 -6.00 1.89
N LEU A 42 3.63 -5.62 0.65
CA LEU A 42 2.46 -4.79 0.38
C LEU A 42 1.16 -5.52 0.74
N VAL A 43 1.02 -6.80 0.39
CA VAL A 43 -0.14 -7.62 0.74
C VAL A 43 -0.28 -7.74 2.25
N ALA A 44 0.81 -8.02 2.97
CA ALA A 44 0.81 -8.09 4.43
C ALA A 44 0.38 -6.75 5.05
N CYS A 45 0.90 -5.63 4.55
CA CYS A 45 0.50 -4.29 4.97
C CYS A 45 -1.01 -4.04 4.77
N MET A 46 -1.57 -4.44 3.63
CA MET A 46 -3.01 -4.29 3.34
C MET A 46 -3.87 -5.15 4.28
N GLN A 47 -3.49 -6.40 4.51
CA GLN A 47 -4.20 -7.31 5.41
C GLN A 47 -4.14 -6.84 6.87
N GLU A 48 -3.00 -6.31 7.31
CA GLU A 48 -2.85 -5.76 8.66
C GLU A 48 -3.73 -4.52 8.83
N PHE A 49 -3.73 -3.62 7.85
CA PHE A 49 -4.60 -2.45 7.86
C PHE A 49 -6.08 -2.84 7.89
N GLU A 50 -6.49 -3.81 7.06
CA GLU A 50 -7.87 -4.32 7.04
C GLU A 50 -8.26 -4.89 8.41
N LYS A 51 -7.43 -5.76 9.01
CA LYS A 51 -7.69 -6.36 10.33
C LYS A 51 -7.88 -5.30 11.41
N ASN A 52 -7.07 -4.24 11.42
CA ASN A 52 -7.16 -3.16 12.39
C ASN A 52 -8.38 -2.26 12.18
N HIS A 53 -9.04 -2.34 11.02
CA HIS A 53 -10.22 -1.56 10.67
C HIS A 53 -11.48 -2.43 10.47
N LYS A 54 -11.44 -3.72 10.79
CA LYS A 54 -12.64 -4.57 10.84
C LYS A 54 -13.52 -4.09 11.99
N LYS A 55 -14.75 -3.69 11.65
CA LYS A 55 -15.84 -3.56 12.62
C LYS A 55 -16.21 -4.93 13.19
#